data_AF-A0A8I0BPV9-F1
#
_entry.id   AF-A0A8I0BPV9-F1
#
_cell.length_a   1.000
_cell.length_b   1.000
_cell.length_c   1.000
_cell.angle_alpha   90.00
_cell.angle_beta   90.00
_cell.angle_gamma   90.00
#
_symmetry.space_group_name_H-M   'P 1'
#
loop_
_entity.id
_entity.type
_entity.pdbx_description
1 polymer ?
#
loop_
_entity_poly.entity_id
_entity_poly.type
_entity_poly.pdbx_seq_one_letter_code
_entity_poly.pdbx_strand_id
1 'polypeptide(L)'
;TVEIVDIAGLVKGASKGEGLGNKFLANIRETDAIIHVLRCFDNDNIVHVDGSIDPVRDKEIIDIELQLKDLEVVVKKLEKVARVAKTGNKESQKEEVVLNSIVQNLENSKNIRSIDFSKDDYMKYVTPLQLLTDKPVLYVCNVDEESILTGNNYVEEVKKSIKDKSAEIIILAAEIESEINELSEHEERKMFLSDLGLDEPGSNKLIKSTYSLLSLHTYFTAGIKEVRAWTIPIESKASQAAGVIHSDFEKGFIKTEVISYSDYIGYGSELKAKEAGKMRVEGKDYVVNDGDVMHFLFNV
;
A
#
# COMPACT_ATOMS: atom_id res chain seq x y z
N THR A 1 7.68 9.47 3.92
CA THR A 1 7.26 8.71 5.13
C THR A 1 5.94 8.03 4.82
N VAL A 2 5.61 6.94 5.50
CA VAL A 2 4.29 6.29 5.40
C VAL A 2 3.46 6.75 6.58
N GLU A 3 2.21 7.13 6.34
CA GLU A 3 1.24 7.40 7.40
C GLU A 3 0.42 6.13 7.65
N ILE A 4 0.39 5.66 8.90
CA ILE A 4 -0.36 4.48 9.30
C ILE A 4 -1.49 4.95 10.20
N VAL A 5 -2.73 4.62 9.81
CA VAL A 5 -3.94 4.92 10.57
C VAL A 5 -4.39 3.63 11.25
N ASP A 6 -4.46 3.65 12.58
CA ASP A 6 -5.05 2.54 13.33
C ASP A 6 -6.58 2.56 13.18
N ILE A 7 -7.13 1.40 12.82
CA ILE A 7 -8.56 1.22 12.60
C ILE A 7 -9.03 0.10 13.54
N ALA A 8 -9.86 0.49 14.51
CA ALA A 8 -10.39 -0.43 15.53
C ALA A 8 -11.04 -1.68 14.89
N GLY A 9 -10.78 -2.87 15.44
CA GLY A 9 -11.19 -4.14 14.86
C GLY A 9 -12.68 -4.25 14.52
N LEU A 10 -12.98 -4.86 13.37
CA LEU A 10 -14.34 -5.14 12.90
C LEU A 10 -14.86 -6.43 13.53
N VAL A 11 -16.13 -6.42 13.94
CA VAL A 11 -16.87 -7.64 14.28
C VAL A 11 -17.89 -7.90 13.17
N LYS A 12 -18.18 -9.18 12.91
CA LYS A 12 -19.18 -9.63 11.93
C LYS A 12 -20.49 -8.85 12.05
N GLY A 13 -21.03 -8.39 10.92
CA GLY A 13 -22.27 -7.61 10.84
C GLY A 13 -22.09 -6.10 10.68
N ALA A 14 -20.87 -5.61 10.50
CA ALA A 14 -20.56 -4.19 10.35
C ALA A 14 -21.24 -3.49 9.16
N SER A 15 -21.42 -4.21 8.06
CA SER A 15 -22.10 -3.74 6.84
C SER A 15 -23.59 -3.47 7.05
N LYS A 16 -24.24 -4.06 8.06
CA LYS A 16 -25.68 -3.90 8.32
C LYS A 16 -26.07 -2.54 8.88
N GLY A 17 -25.12 -1.64 9.08
CA GLY A 17 -25.39 -0.20 9.28
C GLY A 17 -25.64 0.24 10.72
N GLU A 18 -25.57 -0.65 11.70
CA GLU A 18 -25.71 -0.31 13.13
C GLU A 18 -24.34 -0.16 13.82
N GLY A 19 -24.07 1.01 14.41
CA GLY A 19 -22.97 1.20 15.36
C GLY A 19 -21.55 1.38 14.77
N LEU A 20 -20.55 0.81 15.44
CA LEU A 20 -19.11 1.00 15.20
C LEU A 20 -18.64 0.58 13.79
N GLY A 21 -19.33 -0.39 13.16
CA GLY A 21 -18.95 -0.93 11.86
C GLY A 21 -18.99 0.07 10.69
N ASN A 22 -19.93 1.02 10.70
CA ASN A 22 -19.97 2.06 9.67
C ASN A 22 -18.81 3.07 9.81
N LYS A 23 -18.35 3.35 11.04
CA LYS A 23 -17.18 4.22 11.27
C LYS A 23 -15.90 3.55 10.80
N PHE A 24 -15.76 2.24 11.03
CA PHE A 24 -14.66 1.44 10.51
C PHE A 24 -14.51 1.55 8.99
N LEU A 25 -15.61 1.30 8.27
CA LEU A 25 -15.62 1.36 6.80
C LEU A 25 -15.38 2.77 6.26
N ALA A 26 -15.79 3.80 6.99
CA ALA A 26 -15.49 5.19 6.66
C ALA A 26 -13.99 5.49 6.79
N ASN A 27 -13.35 5.06 7.87
CA ASN A 27 -11.91 5.24 8.07
C ASN A 27 -11.10 4.52 6.97
N ILE A 28 -11.45 3.28 6.61
CA ILE A 28 -10.77 2.57 5.50
C ILE A 28 -10.90 3.35 4.20
N ARG A 29 -12.05 3.99 3.94
CA ARG A 29 -12.26 4.76 2.71
C ARG A 29 -11.26 5.91 2.54
N GLU A 30 -10.82 6.50 3.65
CA GLU A 30 -9.85 7.61 3.68
C GLU A 30 -8.39 7.16 3.53
N THR A 31 -8.12 5.85 3.55
CA THR A 31 -6.77 5.29 3.35
C THR A 31 -6.55 4.84 1.92
N ASP A 32 -5.29 4.74 1.47
CA ASP A 32 -4.98 4.27 0.11
C ASP A 32 -4.74 2.76 0.01
N ALA A 33 -4.34 2.12 1.12
CA ALA A 33 -4.08 0.68 1.20
C ALA A 33 -4.47 0.11 2.56
N ILE A 34 -4.59 -1.21 2.65
CA ILE A 34 -4.98 -1.92 3.88
C ILE A 34 -3.83 -2.80 4.36
N ILE A 35 -3.42 -2.63 5.62
CA ILE A 35 -2.57 -3.59 6.33
C ILE A 35 -3.50 -4.46 7.16
N HIS A 36 -3.64 -5.73 6.77
CA HIS A 36 -4.52 -6.67 7.43
C HIS A 36 -3.73 -7.59 8.33
N VAL A 37 -3.75 -7.30 9.63
CA VAL A 37 -3.08 -8.13 10.65
C VAL A 37 -3.95 -9.33 10.98
N LEU A 38 -3.40 -10.53 10.76
CA LEU A 38 -4.03 -11.81 11.04
C LEU A 38 -3.35 -12.45 12.24
N ARG A 39 -4.16 -13.00 13.16
CA ARG A 39 -3.64 -13.76 14.30
C ARG A 39 -3.23 -15.16 13.83
N CYS A 40 -1.94 -15.44 13.89
CA CYS A 40 -1.34 -16.71 13.50
C CYS A 40 -0.56 -17.33 14.67
N PHE A 41 -1.06 -17.21 15.91
CA PHE A 41 -0.46 -17.81 17.11
C PHE A 41 -1.53 -18.14 18.14
N ASP A 42 -1.28 -19.20 18.92
CA ASP A 42 -2.11 -19.60 20.05
C ASP A 42 -1.65 -18.90 21.33
N ASN A 43 -2.60 -18.43 22.13
CA ASN A 43 -2.33 -17.89 23.46
C ASN A 43 -3.59 -18.00 24.31
N ASP A 44 -3.53 -18.84 25.35
CA ASP A 44 -4.66 -19.15 26.25
C ASP A 44 -5.17 -17.94 27.03
N ASN A 45 -4.35 -16.89 27.17
CA ASN A 45 -4.73 -15.65 27.85
C ASN A 45 -5.51 -14.69 26.96
N ILE A 46 -5.58 -14.95 25.64
CA ILE A 46 -6.21 -14.06 24.66
C ILE A 46 -7.39 -14.78 23.99
N VAL A 47 -8.60 -14.43 24.40
CA VAL A 47 -9.84 -15.00 23.86
C VAL A 47 -10.10 -14.50 22.44
N HIS A 48 -10.36 -15.42 21.51
CA HIS A 48 -10.82 -15.09 20.16
C HIS A 48 -12.33 -14.87 20.14
N VAL A 49 -12.82 -13.88 19.39
CA VAL A 49 -14.27 -13.53 19.33
C VAL A 49 -15.13 -14.72 18.88
N ASP A 50 -14.64 -15.50 17.92
CA ASP A 50 -15.31 -16.71 17.41
C ASP A 50 -14.95 -17.99 18.20
N GLY A 51 -14.22 -17.89 19.32
CA GLY A 51 -13.88 -19.01 20.20
C GLY A 51 -12.78 -19.95 19.69
N SER A 52 -12.41 -19.88 18.41
CA SER A 52 -11.25 -20.57 17.84
C SER A 52 -10.45 -19.61 16.97
N ILE A 53 -9.15 -19.88 16.79
CA ILE A 53 -8.26 -19.08 15.94
C ILE A 53 -8.27 -19.70 14.55
N ASP A 54 -8.59 -18.89 13.54
CA ASP A 54 -8.59 -19.29 12.13
C ASP A 54 -8.34 -18.03 11.28
N PRO A 55 -7.08 -17.73 10.93
CA PRO A 55 -6.75 -16.51 10.21
C PRO A 55 -7.35 -16.46 8.80
N VAL A 56 -7.65 -17.60 8.17
CA VAL A 56 -8.27 -17.63 6.85
C VAL A 56 -9.73 -17.23 6.97
N ARG A 57 -10.46 -17.78 7.95
CA ARG A 57 -11.83 -17.37 8.25
C ARG A 57 -11.90 -15.89 8.65
N ASP A 58 -11.01 -15.44 9.52
CA ASP A 58 -11.01 -14.05 9.99
C ASP A 58 -10.73 -13.09 8.83
N LYS A 59 -9.81 -13.47 7.92
CA LYS A 59 -9.58 -12.76 6.66
C LYS A 59 -10.84 -12.67 5.80
N GLU A 60 -11.53 -13.80 5.61
CA GLU A 60 -12.75 -13.90 4.80
C GLU A 60 -13.90 -13.07 5.38
N ILE A 61 -14.04 -13.01 6.70
CA ILE A 61 -15.04 -12.17 7.36
C ILE A 61 -14.85 -10.71 6.97
N ILE A 62 -13.63 -10.19 7.06
CA ILE A 62 -13.34 -8.80 6.66
C ILE A 62 -13.58 -8.61 5.16
N ASP A 63 -13.08 -9.50 4.30
CA ASP A 63 -13.29 -9.43 2.85
C ASP A 63 -14.80 -9.32 2.52
N ILE A 64 -15.64 -10.16 3.13
CA ILE A 64 -17.10 -10.16 2.91
C ILE A 64 -17.73 -8.83 3.34
N GLU A 65 -17.35 -8.28 4.50
CA GLU A 65 -17.92 -7.00 4.97
C GLU A 65 -17.56 -5.84 4.03
N LEU A 66 -16.33 -5.82 3.50
CA LEU A 66 -15.92 -4.84 2.48
C LEU A 66 -16.69 -5.02 1.17
N GLN A 67 -16.84 -6.27 0.72
CA GLN A 67 -17.56 -6.62 -0.51
C GLN A 67 -19.04 -6.23 -0.45
N LEU A 68 -19.70 -6.51 0.67
CA LEU A 68 -21.09 -6.11 0.89
C LEU A 68 -21.24 -4.59 0.81
N LYS A 69 -20.28 -3.84 1.37
CA LYS A 69 -20.33 -2.39 1.31
C LYS A 69 -20.14 -1.84 -0.09
N ASP A 70 -19.20 -2.40 -0.84
CA ASP A 70 -18.98 -2.03 -2.23
C ASP A 70 -20.19 -2.39 -3.10
N LEU A 71 -20.82 -3.54 -2.86
CA LEU A 71 -22.02 -3.97 -3.58
C LEU A 71 -23.16 -2.94 -3.44
N GLU A 72 -23.40 -2.43 -2.23
CA GLU A 72 -24.39 -1.36 -2.01
C GLU A 72 -24.09 -0.10 -2.83
N VAL A 73 -22.82 0.29 -2.93
CA VAL A 73 -22.38 1.48 -3.67
C VAL A 73 -22.58 1.28 -5.17
N VAL A 74 -22.14 0.13 -5.69
CA VAL A 74 -22.19 -0.21 -7.11
C VAL A 74 -23.64 -0.37 -7.57
N VAL A 75 -24.50 -1.04 -6.80
CA VAL A 75 -25.93 -1.19 -7.13
C VAL A 75 -26.63 0.16 -7.23
N LYS A 76 -26.41 1.07 -6.26
CA LYS A 76 -26.99 2.43 -6.29
C LYS A 76 -26.52 3.24 -7.51
N LYS A 77 -25.27 3.05 -7.93
CA LYS A 77 -24.72 3.70 -9.12
C LYS A 77 -25.32 3.09 -10.39
N LEU A 78 -25.40 1.76 -10.47
CA LEU A 78 -25.96 1.01 -11.58
C LEU A 78 -27.42 1.41 -11.85
N GLU A 79 -28.24 1.58 -10.82
CA GLU A 79 -29.64 2.03 -10.98
C GLU A 79 -29.76 3.38 -11.70
N LYS A 80 -28.85 4.32 -11.44
CA LYS A 80 -28.83 5.63 -12.09
C LYS A 80 -28.34 5.53 -13.53
N VAL A 81 -27.26 4.78 -13.75
CA VAL A 81 -26.65 4.59 -15.07
C VAL A 81 -27.60 3.86 -16.02
N ALA A 82 -28.27 2.80 -15.54
CA ALA A 82 -29.21 2.01 -16.34
C ALA A 82 -30.39 2.85 -16.88
N ARG A 83 -30.83 3.88 -16.15
CA ARG A 83 -31.87 4.80 -16.64
C ARG A 83 -31.39 5.64 -17.83
N VAL A 84 -30.13 6.07 -17.80
CA VAL A 84 -29.53 6.88 -18.87
C VAL A 84 -29.13 6.00 -20.05
N ALA A 85 -28.60 4.81 -19.81
CA ALA A 85 -28.23 3.84 -20.84
C ALA A 85 -29.41 3.44 -21.74
N LYS A 86 -30.61 3.31 -21.16
CA LYS A 86 -31.87 3.06 -21.90
C LYS A 86 -32.25 4.16 -22.89
N THR A 87 -31.70 5.36 -22.76
CA THR A 87 -31.93 6.46 -23.71
C THR A 87 -31.06 6.36 -24.97
N GLY A 88 -30.14 5.39 -25.02
CA GLY A 88 -29.22 5.17 -26.14
C GLY A 88 -27.85 5.85 -25.99
N ASN A 89 -27.54 6.40 -24.81
CA ASN A 89 -26.22 6.95 -24.54
C ASN A 89 -25.16 5.82 -24.48
N LYS A 90 -24.23 5.83 -25.44
CA LYS A 90 -23.19 4.79 -25.59
C LYS A 90 -22.23 4.69 -24.40
N GLU A 91 -21.92 5.83 -23.76
CA GLU A 91 -21.01 5.87 -22.62
C GLU A 91 -21.68 5.23 -21.39
N SER A 92 -22.94 5.56 -21.11
CA SER A 92 -23.71 4.94 -20.03
C SER A 92 -23.96 3.46 -20.28
N GLN A 93 -24.13 3.02 -21.53
CA GLN A 93 -24.22 1.59 -21.86
C GLN A 93 -22.92 0.85 -21.55
N LYS A 94 -21.76 1.45 -21.83
CA LYS A 94 -20.46 0.86 -21.49
C LYS A 94 -20.25 0.81 -19.97
N GLU A 95 -20.57 1.91 -19.28
CA GLU A 95 -20.52 1.97 -17.81
C GLU A 95 -21.45 0.91 -17.18
N GLU A 96 -22.67 0.73 -17.69
CA GLU A 96 -23.61 -0.30 -17.23
C GLU A 96 -23.03 -1.71 -17.35
N VAL A 97 -22.35 -2.05 -18.45
CA VAL A 97 -21.71 -3.36 -18.63
C VAL A 97 -20.61 -3.59 -17.58
N VAL A 98 -19.77 -2.59 -17.33
CA VAL A 98 -18.70 -2.68 -16.32
C VAL A 98 -19.29 -2.82 -14.92
N LEU A 99 -20.27 -2.01 -14.56
CA LEU A 99 -20.94 -2.07 -13.25
C LEU A 99 -21.64 -3.42 -13.02
N ASN A 100 -22.29 -4.00 -14.03
CA ASN A 100 -22.87 -5.34 -13.92
C ASN A 100 -21.80 -6.41 -13.67
N SER A 101 -20.65 -6.32 -14.34
CA SER A 101 -19.52 -7.23 -14.09
C SER A 101 -19.02 -7.11 -12.64
N ILE A 102 -18.90 -5.89 -12.11
CA ILE A 102 -18.51 -5.62 -10.72
C ILE A 102 -19.51 -6.26 -9.75
N VAL A 103 -20.81 -6.05 -9.95
CA VAL A 103 -21.88 -6.66 -9.13
C VAL A 103 -21.75 -8.18 -9.11
N GLN A 104 -21.65 -8.82 -10.29
CA GLN A 104 -21.54 -10.27 -10.40
C GLN A 104 -20.31 -10.82 -9.66
N ASN A 105 -19.17 -10.13 -9.70
CA ASN A 105 -17.97 -10.57 -9.00
C ASN A 105 -18.10 -10.42 -7.48
N LEU A 106 -18.67 -9.31 -7.01
CA LEU A 106 -18.92 -9.10 -5.57
C LEU A 106 -19.91 -10.12 -5.01
N GLU A 107 -20.96 -10.47 -5.74
CA GLU A 107 -21.92 -11.52 -5.37
C GLU A 107 -21.27 -12.92 -5.31
N ASN A 108 -20.20 -13.15 -6.07
CA ASN A 108 -19.39 -14.37 -6.04
C ASN A 108 -18.20 -14.28 -5.07
N SER A 109 -18.25 -13.35 -4.11
CA SER A 109 -17.21 -13.15 -3.07
C SER A 109 -15.80 -12.85 -3.62
N LYS A 110 -15.72 -12.21 -4.79
CA LYS A 110 -14.45 -11.77 -5.38
C LYS A 110 -14.20 -10.29 -5.11
N ASN A 111 -12.99 -9.98 -4.66
CA ASN A 111 -12.55 -8.60 -4.45
C ASN A 111 -12.27 -7.91 -5.80
N ILE A 112 -12.56 -6.62 -5.90
CA ILE A 112 -12.35 -5.85 -7.15
C ILE A 112 -10.90 -5.83 -7.58
N ARG A 113 -9.96 -5.76 -6.63
CA ARG A 113 -8.51 -5.87 -6.88
C ARG A 113 -8.05 -7.15 -7.60
N SER A 114 -8.90 -8.18 -7.65
CA SER A 114 -8.60 -9.46 -8.31
C SER A 114 -9.23 -9.60 -9.70
N ILE A 115 -9.89 -8.55 -10.19
CA ILE A 115 -10.57 -8.54 -11.48
C ILE A 115 -9.72 -7.74 -12.47
N ASP A 116 -9.47 -8.33 -13.64
CA ASP A 116 -8.79 -7.64 -14.73
C ASP A 116 -9.76 -6.73 -15.48
N PHE A 117 -9.50 -5.43 -15.42
CA PHE A 117 -10.20 -4.41 -16.22
C PHE A 117 -9.29 -3.88 -17.33
N SER A 118 -9.88 -3.43 -18.43
CA SER A 118 -9.12 -2.63 -19.39
C SER A 118 -8.69 -1.31 -18.73
N LYS A 119 -7.50 -0.79 -19.07
CA LYS A 119 -6.99 0.47 -18.47
C LYS A 119 -7.98 1.64 -18.63
N ASP A 120 -8.65 1.73 -19.78
CA ASP A 120 -9.64 2.77 -20.04
C ASP A 120 -10.89 2.61 -19.14
N ASP A 121 -11.39 1.38 -18.99
CA ASP A 121 -12.58 1.11 -18.17
C ASP A 121 -12.28 1.27 -16.67
N TYR A 122 -11.11 0.83 -16.23
CA TYR A 122 -10.67 0.99 -14.85
C TYR A 122 -10.65 2.47 -14.46
N MET A 123 -9.93 3.29 -15.24
CA MET A 123 -9.77 4.72 -14.95
C MET A 123 -11.09 5.49 -15.03
N LYS A 124 -11.99 5.13 -15.96
CA LYS A 124 -13.25 5.86 -16.17
C LYS A 124 -14.38 5.43 -15.26
N TYR A 125 -14.47 4.15 -14.94
CA TYR A 125 -15.66 3.58 -14.30
C TYR A 125 -15.39 2.94 -12.94
N VAL A 126 -14.17 2.45 -12.68
CA VAL A 126 -13.82 1.77 -11.41
C VAL A 126 -13.20 2.76 -10.42
N THR A 127 -12.13 3.45 -10.81
CA THR A 127 -11.41 4.40 -9.95
C THR A 127 -12.33 5.45 -9.30
N PRO A 128 -13.30 6.06 -10.01
CA PRO A 128 -14.19 7.06 -9.41
C PRO A 128 -15.13 6.52 -8.33
N LEU A 129 -15.33 5.19 -8.25
CA LEU A 129 -16.19 4.57 -7.23
C LEU A 129 -15.49 4.46 -5.87
N GLN A 130 -14.15 4.54 -5.83
CA GLN A 130 -13.35 4.40 -4.61
C GLN A 130 -13.78 3.18 -3.78
N LEU A 131 -13.83 2.01 -4.43
CA LEU A 131 -14.27 0.75 -3.81
C LEU A 131 -13.24 0.28 -2.77
N LEU A 132 -13.70 -0.24 -1.65
CA LEU A 132 -12.85 -0.70 -0.54
C LEU A 132 -12.06 -1.96 -0.94
N THR A 133 -12.70 -2.85 -1.69
CA THR A 133 -12.13 -4.11 -2.18
C THR A 133 -11.22 -3.95 -3.40
N ASP A 134 -11.07 -2.72 -3.91
CA ASP A 134 -10.11 -2.34 -4.96
C ASP A 134 -8.74 -1.95 -4.36
N LYS A 135 -8.73 -1.44 -3.11
CA LYS A 135 -7.50 -1.04 -2.42
C LYS A 135 -6.50 -2.20 -2.32
N PRO A 136 -5.19 -1.99 -2.53
CA PRO A 136 -4.19 -3.02 -2.32
C PRO A 136 -4.12 -3.42 -0.84
N VAL A 137 -3.76 -4.68 -0.57
CA VAL A 137 -3.74 -5.26 0.77
C VAL A 137 -2.41 -5.95 1.04
N LEU A 138 -1.82 -5.65 2.19
CA LEU A 138 -0.68 -6.35 2.77
C LEU A 138 -1.16 -7.18 3.95
N TYR A 139 -0.94 -8.49 3.91
CA TYR A 139 -1.30 -9.39 5.00
C TYR A 139 -0.13 -9.53 5.96
N VAL A 140 -0.37 -9.25 7.24
CA VAL A 140 0.64 -9.42 8.30
C VAL A 140 0.22 -10.59 9.16
N CYS A 141 0.92 -11.71 9.05
CA CYS A 141 0.74 -12.85 9.93
C CYS A 141 1.47 -12.56 11.24
N ASN A 142 0.72 -12.18 12.27
CA ASN A 142 1.25 -12.04 13.62
C ASN A 142 1.46 -13.42 14.23
N VAL A 143 2.69 -13.81 14.52
CA VAL A 143 3.08 -15.14 15.00
C VAL A 143 3.75 -15.07 16.37
N ASP A 144 3.94 -16.23 16.99
CA ASP A 144 4.82 -16.39 18.16
C ASP A 144 6.30 -16.24 17.79
N GLU A 145 7.16 -16.09 18.81
CA GLU A 145 8.61 -15.92 18.67
C GLU A 145 9.27 -17.07 17.91
N GLU A 146 8.92 -18.32 18.23
CA GLU A 146 9.50 -19.52 17.62
C GLU A 146 9.21 -19.59 16.10
N SER A 147 8.09 -19.01 15.68
CA SER A 147 7.59 -19.01 14.31
C SER A 147 8.05 -17.81 13.49
N ILE A 148 8.81 -16.85 14.04
CA ILE A 148 9.10 -15.58 13.35
C ILE A 148 9.92 -15.76 12.07
N LEU A 149 10.83 -16.74 12.04
CA LEU A 149 11.71 -16.99 10.89
C LEU A 149 11.07 -17.90 9.83
N THR A 150 10.38 -18.96 10.27
CA THR A 150 9.87 -20.00 9.37
C THR A 150 8.38 -19.92 9.11
N GLY A 151 7.64 -19.18 9.93
CA GLY A 151 6.19 -19.28 10.05
C GLY A 151 5.76 -20.60 10.70
N ASN A 152 4.45 -20.79 10.77
CA ASN A 152 3.79 -21.98 11.30
C ASN A 152 2.62 -22.42 10.39
N ASN A 153 1.81 -23.38 10.84
CA ASN A 153 0.69 -23.91 10.05
C ASN A 153 -0.30 -22.82 9.63
N TYR A 154 -0.61 -21.88 10.51
CA TYR A 154 -1.50 -20.75 10.23
C TYR A 154 -0.96 -19.89 9.07
N VAL A 155 0.34 -19.58 9.10
CA VAL A 155 1.00 -18.84 8.00
C VAL A 155 0.88 -19.59 6.67
N GLU A 156 1.08 -20.90 6.67
CA GLU A 156 0.97 -21.72 5.47
C GLU A 156 -0.47 -21.79 4.92
N GLU A 157 -1.47 -21.80 5.79
CA GLU A 157 -2.88 -21.70 5.39
C GLU A 157 -3.20 -20.34 4.77
N VAL A 158 -2.72 -19.25 5.36
CA VAL A 158 -2.88 -17.90 4.81
C VAL A 158 -2.20 -17.80 3.44
N LYS A 159 -0.94 -18.25 3.32
CA LYS A 159 -0.21 -18.29 2.03
C LYS A 159 -0.98 -19.04 0.95
N LYS A 160 -1.59 -20.19 1.27
CA LYS A 160 -2.42 -20.95 0.33
C LYS A 160 -3.68 -20.17 -0.06
N SER A 161 -4.34 -19.53 0.90
CA SER A 161 -5.59 -18.78 0.67
C SER A 161 -5.44 -17.56 -0.24
N ILE A 162 -4.21 -17.03 -0.37
CA ILE A 162 -3.91 -15.86 -1.20
C ILE A 162 -3.08 -16.16 -2.45
N LYS A 163 -2.74 -17.43 -2.70
CA LYS A 163 -1.79 -17.82 -3.77
C LYS A 163 -2.20 -17.33 -5.17
N ASP A 164 -3.51 -17.21 -5.40
CA ASP A 164 -4.07 -16.75 -6.67
C ASP A 164 -4.27 -15.22 -6.72
N LYS A 165 -3.85 -14.50 -5.68
CA LYS A 165 -3.98 -13.04 -5.54
C LYS A 165 -2.58 -12.43 -5.50
N SER A 166 -2.39 -11.30 -6.15
CA SER A 166 -1.17 -10.49 -6.05
C SER A 166 -1.10 -9.76 -4.70
N ALA A 167 -1.10 -10.53 -3.61
CA ALA A 167 -1.05 -10.00 -2.25
C ALA A 167 0.25 -10.44 -1.57
N GLU A 168 0.88 -9.50 -0.87
CA GLU A 168 2.11 -9.73 -0.14
C GLU A 168 1.79 -10.21 1.28
N ILE A 169 2.64 -11.10 1.82
CA ILE A 169 2.59 -11.55 3.21
C ILE A 169 3.88 -11.17 3.91
N ILE A 170 3.73 -10.62 5.11
CA ILE A 170 4.82 -10.45 6.08
C ILE A 170 4.53 -11.33 7.30
N ILE A 171 5.56 -11.98 7.81
CA ILE A 171 5.53 -12.67 9.10
C ILE A 171 6.21 -11.75 10.11
N LEU A 172 5.56 -11.53 11.24
CA LEU A 172 6.03 -10.61 12.29
C LEU A 172 5.54 -11.13 13.64
N ALA A 173 6.32 -10.96 14.71
CA ALA A 173 5.87 -11.25 16.07
C ALA A 173 5.70 -9.94 16.82
N ALA A 174 4.46 -9.49 17.01
CA ALA A 174 4.17 -8.15 17.52
C ALA A 174 4.70 -7.94 18.95
N GLU A 175 4.74 -9.00 19.76
CA GLU A 175 5.31 -8.99 21.10
C GLU A 175 6.81 -8.70 21.07
N ILE A 176 7.56 -9.42 20.22
CA ILE A 176 8.99 -9.21 19.98
C ILE A 176 9.27 -7.80 19.44
N GLU A 177 8.44 -7.27 18.52
CA GLU A 177 8.58 -5.88 18.05
C GLU A 177 8.38 -4.87 19.18
N SER A 178 7.50 -5.15 20.15
CA SER A 178 7.32 -4.29 21.31
C SER A 178 8.58 -4.28 22.17
N GLU A 179 9.16 -5.45 22.44
CA GLU A 179 10.41 -5.58 23.22
C GLU A 179 11.58 -4.85 22.53
N ILE A 180 11.75 -5.03 21.22
CA ILE A 180 12.79 -4.32 20.44
C ILE A 180 12.66 -2.80 20.57
N ASN A 181 11.44 -2.29 20.60
CA ASN A 181 11.18 -0.85 20.71
C ASN A 181 11.51 -0.28 22.10
N GLU A 182 11.47 -1.10 23.15
CA GLU A 182 11.83 -0.71 24.52
C GLU A 182 13.35 -0.62 24.72
N LEU A 183 14.13 -1.41 23.96
CA LEU A 183 15.58 -1.32 23.96
C LEU A 183 16.00 0.06 23.44
N SER A 184 16.84 0.78 24.15
CA SER A 184 17.23 2.16 23.78
C SER A 184 18.60 2.22 23.10
N GLU A 185 19.46 1.24 23.36
CA GLU A 185 20.80 1.20 22.80
C GLU A 185 20.84 0.43 21.48
N HIS A 186 21.51 1.01 20.47
CA HIS A 186 21.64 0.40 19.14
C HIS A 186 22.33 -0.96 19.19
N GLU A 187 23.39 -1.10 19.99
CA GLU A 187 24.13 -2.36 20.11
C GLU A 187 23.29 -3.43 20.80
N GLU A 188 22.50 -3.07 21.81
CA GLU A 188 21.58 -3.98 22.50
C GLU A 188 20.50 -4.50 21.55
N ARG A 189 19.86 -3.61 20.78
CA ARG A 189 18.92 -4.01 19.71
C ARG A 189 19.55 -4.96 18.71
N LYS A 190 20.78 -4.67 18.28
CA LYS A 190 21.49 -5.48 17.30
C LYS A 190 21.83 -6.88 17.84
N MET A 191 22.23 -6.97 19.11
CA MET A 191 22.46 -8.25 19.77
C MET A 191 21.17 -9.05 19.88
N PHE A 192 20.08 -8.42 20.35
CA PHE A 192 18.77 -9.07 20.46
C PHE A 192 18.25 -9.61 19.13
N LEU A 193 18.34 -8.81 18.06
CA LEU A 193 17.99 -9.25 16.70
C LEU A 193 18.86 -10.43 16.26
N SER A 194 20.16 -10.38 16.50
CA SER A 194 21.09 -11.46 16.14
C SER A 194 20.79 -12.76 16.90
N ASP A 195 20.39 -12.68 18.16
CA ASP A 195 20.04 -13.85 18.98
C ASP A 195 18.77 -14.54 18.44
N LEU A 196 17.83 -13.75 17.90
CA LEU A 196 16.63 -14.24 17.20
C LEU A 196 16.87 -14.61 15.73
N GLY A 197 18.09 -14.44 15.21
CA GLY A 197 18.43 -14.71 13.81
C GLY A 197 17.83 -13.71 12.81
N LEU A 198 17.56 -12.48 13.24
CA LEU A 198 16.99 -11.40 12.44
C LEU A 198 18.07 -10.36 12.06
N ASP A 199 18.05 -9.91 10.81
CA ASP A 199 18.94 -8.84 10.34
C ASP A 199 18.40 -7.43 10.61
N GLU A 200 17.07 -7.30 10.69
CA GLU A 200 16.38 -6.04 10.96
C GLU A 200 15.02 -6.26 11.64
N PRO A 201 14.48 -5.26 12.36
CA PRO A 201 13.14 -5.32 12.92
C PRO A 201 12.07 -5.56 11.85
N GLY A 202 11.02 -6.31 12.19
CA GLY A 202 9.86 -6.56 11.34
C GLY A 202 9.11 -5.27 10.99
N SER A 203 9.10 -4.27 11.88
CA SER A 203 8.56 -2.93 11.61
C SER A 203 9.23 -2.24 10.41
N ASN A 204 10.54 -2.41 10.20
CA ASN A 204 11.22 -1.91 9.01
C ASN A 204 10.74 -2.61 7.73
N LYS A 205 10.57 -3.93 7.79
CA LYS A 205 10.01 -4.72 6.67
C LYS A 205 8.60 -4.27 6.34
N LEU A 206 7.76 -4.07 7.35
CA LEU A 206 6.39 -3.56 7.21
C LEU A 206 6.36 -2.21 6.50
N ILE A 207 7.21 -1.25 6.90
CA ILE A 207 7.28 0.07 6.28
C ILE A 207 7.71 -0.04 4.81
N LYS A 208 8.76 -0.82 4.51
CA LYS A 208 9.26 -1.00 3.13
C LYS A 208 8.19 -1.62 2.24
N SER A 209 7.56 -2.72 2.67
CA SER A 209 6.49 -3.38 1.92
C SER A 209 5.28 -2.47 1.76
N THR A 210 4.92 -1.65 2.75
CA THR A 210 3.83 -0.67 2.61
C THR A 210 4.18 0.40 1.56
N TYR A 211 5.44 0.83 1.49
CA TYR A 211 5.91 1.76 0.46
C TYR A 211 5.77 1.17 -0.95
N SER A 212 6.14 -0.10 -1.10
CA SER A 212 5.97 -0.85 -2.35
C SER A 212 4.49 -1.07 -2.67
N LEU A 213 3.66 -1.40 -1.68
CA LEU A 213 2.21 -1.59 -1.82
C LEU A 213 1.51 -0.34 -2.34
N LEU A 214 1.93 0.83 -1.87
CA LEU A 214 1.43 2.13 -2.31
C LEU A 214 2.03 2.58 -3.64
N SER A 215 2.89 1.77 -4.27
CA SER A 215 3.58 2.12 -5.51
C SER A 215 4.30 3.47 -5.39
N LEU A 216 5.14 3.62 -4.37
CA LEU A 216 5.91 4.83 -4.11
C LEU A 216 7.41 4.60 -4.37
N HIS A 217 8.07 5.61 -4.92
CA HIS A 217 9.52 5.76 -5.01
C HIS A 217 10.03 6.84 -4.07
N THR A 218 11.33 6.79 -3.80
CA THR A 218 12.05 7.83 -3.08
C THR A 218 13.14 8.42 -3.96
N TYR A 219 13.21 9.74 -4.07
CA TYR A 219 14.37 10.43 -4.63
C TYR A 219 15.01 11.32 -3.57
N PHE A 220 16.25 11.74 -3.78
CA PHE A 220 17.02 12.52 -2.82
C PHE A 220 17.39 13.89 -3.35
N THR A 221 17.36 14.88 -2.47
CA THR A 221 18.12 16.13 -2.64
C THR A 221 19.27 16.10 -1.64
N ALA A 222 20.51 16.23 -2.12
CA ALA A 222 21.70 16.20 -1.27
C ALA A 222 22.47 17.52 -1.43
N GLY A 223 22.71 18.21 -0.33
CA GLY A 223 23.51 19.43 -0.29
C GLY A 223 24.21 19.62 1.05
N ILE A 224 25.04 20.66 1.15
CA ILE A 224 25.87 20.91 2.35
C ILE A 224 24.99 21.11 3.60
N LYS A 225 23.83 21.75 3.46
CA LYS A 225 22.94 22.07 4.58
C LYS A 225 22.00 20.93 4.95
N GLU A 226 21.58 20.15 3.97
CA GLU A 226 20.50 19.17 4.15
C GLU A 226 20.65 18.04 3.14
N VAL A 227 20.40 16.82 3.60
CA VAL A 227 20.10 15.67 2.77
C VAL A 227 18.69 15.25 3.10
N ARG A 228 17.83 15.16 2.08
CA ARG A 228 16.41 14.86 2.26
C ARG A 228 15.92 13.84 1.26
N ALA A 229 15.11 12.91 1.76
CA ALA A 229 14.34 11.95 1.00
C ALA A 229 12.95 12.51 0.67
N TRP A 230 12.51 12.33 -0.56
CA TRP A 230 11.22 12.80 -1.07
C TRP A 230 10.43 11.63 -1.63
N THR A 231 9.16 11.53 -1.22
CA THR A 231 8.25 10.47 -1.63
C THR A 231 7.47 10.90 -2.88
N ILE A 232 7.44 10.05 -3.90
CA ILE A 232 6.68 10.25 -5.15
C ILE A 232 5.99 8.96 -5.58
N PRO A 233 4.85 9.00 -6.27
CA PRO A 233 4.32 7.82 -6.97
C PRO A 233 5.29 7.28 -8.01
N ILE A 234 5.31 5.96 -8.23
CA ILE A 234 6.00 5.34 -9.38
C ILE A 234 5.46 5.97 -10.68
N GLU A 235 6.32 6.09 -11.70
CA GLU A 235 6.07 6.80 -12.96
C GLU A 235 5.94 8.33 -12.86
N SER A 236 6.22 8.94 -11.70
CA SER A 236 6.21 10.40 -11.59
C SER A 236 7.27 11.04 -12.48
N LYS A 237 6.85 12.06 -13.22
CA LYS A 237 7.73 12.87 -14.06
C LYS A 237 8.58 13.81 -13.20
N ALA A 238 9.73 14.22 -13.72
CA ALA A 238 10.65 15.14 -13.06
C ALA A 238 9.99 16.45 -12.63
N SER A 239 9.06 17.01 -13.43
CA SER A 239 8.32 18.21 -13.05
C SER A 239 7.38 17.99 -11.87
N GLN A 240 6.72 16.83 -11.81
CA GLN A 240 5.83 16.46 -10.71
C GLN A 240 6.62 16.21 -9.43
N ALA A 241 7.77 15.52 -9.54
CA ALA A 241 8.69 15.31 -8.43
C ALA A 241 9.18 16.66 -7.85
N ALA A 242 9.54 17.62 -8.71
CA ALA A 242 9.89 18.96 -8.26
C ALA A 242 8.74 19.67 -7.51
N GLY A 243 7.49 19.45 -7.95
CA GLY A 243 6.28 19.96 -7.31
C GLY A 243 6.08 19.49 -5.86
N VAL A 244 6.59 18.31 -5.50
CA VAL A 244 6.56 17.79 -4.12
C VAL A 244 7.40 18.64 -3.18
N ILE A 245 8.48 19.26 -3.67
CA ILE A 245 9.27 20.22 -2.90
C ILE A 245 8.48 21.51 -2.70
N HIS A 246 7.97 22.07 -3.79
CA HIS A 246 7.13 23.26 -3.78
C HIS A 246 6.35 23.39 -5.08
N SER A 247 5.09 23.83 -5.03
CA SER A 247 4.23 23.93 -6.22
C SER A 247 4.77 24.89 -7.31
N ASP A 248 5.55 25.90 -6.93
CA ASP A 248 6.19 26.80 -7.90
C ASP A 248 7.32 26.14 -8.70
N PHE A 249 7.99 25.12 -8.13
CA PHE A 249 9.04 24.40 -8.86
C PHE A 249 8.46 23.62 -10.04
N GLU A 250 7.25 23.07 -9.90
CA GLU A 250 6.58 22.38 -11.00
C GLU A 250 6.22 23.35 -12.13
N LYS A 251 5.66 24.52 -11.79
CA LYS A 251 5.29 25.55 -12.77
C LYS A 251 6.51 26.17 -13.46
N GLY A 252 7.53 26.47 -12.67
CA GLY A 252 8.78 27.10 -13.10
C GLY A 252 9.83 26.12 -13.61
N PHE A 253 9.53 24.81 -13.68
CA PHE A 253 10.50 23.77 -14.03
C PHE A 253 11.18 24.07 -15.37
N ILE A 254 12.51 24.04 -15.37
CA ILE A 254 13.33 24.15 -16.59
C ILE A 254 13.90 22.78 -16.94
N LYS A 255 14.69 22.22 -16.03
CA LYS A 255 15.42 20.96 -16.18
C LYS A 255 15.86 20.46 -14.81
N THR A 256 16.33 19.22 -14.74
CA THR A 256 16.90 18.66 -13.50
C THR A 256 18.23 17.99 -13.77
N GLU A 257 19.17 18.13 -12.85
CA GLU A 257 20.41 17.35 -12.85
C GLU A 257 20.16 16.08 -12.03
N VAL A 258 20.50 14.92 -12.59
CA VAL A 258 20.20 13.61 -11.99
C VAL A 258 21.47 12.77 -11.94
N ILE A 259 21.73 12.17 -10.78
CA ILE A 259 22.74 11.13 -10.59
C ILE A 259 22.03 9.92 -9.98
N SER A 260 22.27 8.71 -10.52
CA SER A 260 21.70 7.50 -9.92
C SER A 260 22.29 7.26 -8.53
N TYR A 261 21.52 6.67 -7.61
CA TYR A 261 22.03 6.31 -6.27
C TYR A 261 23.35 5.52 -6.34
N SER A 262 23.38 4.50 -7.20
CA SER A 262 24.55 3.64 -7.39
C SER A 262 25.79 4.41 -7.86
N ASP A 263 25.63 5.35 -8.79
CA ASP A 263 26.75 6.19 -9.22
C ASP A 263 27.16 7.15 -8.08
N TYR A 264 26.21 7.77 -7.39
CA TYR A 264 26.52 8.73 -6.31
C TYR A 264 27.37 8.07 -5.21
N ILE A 265 26.96 6.88 -4.76
CA ILE A 265 27.71 6.11 -3.75
C ILE A 265 29.02 5.58 -4.33
N GLY A 266 29.02 5.03 -5.55
CA GLY A 266 30.21 4.45 -6.17
C GLY A 266 31.35 5.45 -6.38
N TYR A 267 31.04 6.70 -6.72
CA TYR A 267 32.05 7.76 -6.89
C TYR A 267 32.33 8.55 -5.60
N GLY A 268 31.46 8.43 -4.59
CA GLY A 268 31.66 8.97 -3.24
C GLY A 268 31.46 10.48 -3.08
N SER A 269 31.24 11.22 -4.17
CA SER A 269 30.79 12.62 -4.13
C SER A 269 30.13 13.05 -5.43
N GLU A 270 29.26 14.06 -5.35
CA GLU A 270 28.61 14.67 -6.52
C GLU A 270 29.64 15.18 -7.54
N LEU A 271 30.70 15.85 -7.09
CA LEU A 271 31.75 16.38 -7.96
C LEU A 271 32.44 15.25 -8.74
N LYS A 272 32.79 14.14 -8.08
CA LYS A 272 33.44 12.99 -8.73
C LYS A 272 32.50 12.30 -9.70
N ALA A 273 31.23 12.15 -9.35
CA ALA A 273 30.21 11.60 -10.26
C ALA A 273 30.03 12.50 -11.49
N LYS A 274 30.07 13.83 -11.33
CA LYS A 274 30.02 14.80 -12.42
C LYS A 274 31.25 14.73 -13.32
N GLU A 275 32.44 14.70 -12.75
CA GLU A 275 33.72 14.56 -13.48
C GLU A 275 33.78 13.23 -14.25
N ALA A 276 33.17 12.17 -13.72
CA ALA A 276 33.03 10.88 -14.39
C ALA A 276 31.90 10.84 -15.45
N GLY A 277 31.20 11.95 -15.69
CA GLY A 277 30.12 12.04 -16.68
C GLY A 277 28.84 11.32 -16.30
N LYS A 278 28.60 11.05 -15.00
CA LYS A 278 27.41 10.34 -14.50
C LYS A 278 26.24 11.26 -14.14
N MET A 279 26.48 12.57 -14.09
CA MET A 279 25.43 13.56 -13.93
C MET A 279 24.74 13.80 -15.28
N ARG A 280 23.46 13.46 -15.35
CA ARG A 280 22.61 13.70 -16.53
C ARG A 280 21.80 14.96 -16.34
N VAL A 281 21.46 15.61 -17.44
CA VAL A 281 20.52 16.75 -17.45
C VAL A 281 19.26 16.28 -18.13
N GLU A 282 18.17 16.25 -17.37
CA GLU A 282 16.90 15.67 -17.79
C GLU A 282 15.80 16.73 -17.90
N GLY A 283 14.86 16.49 -18.82
CA GLY A 283 13.74 17.38 -19.09
C GLY A 283 12.52 17.10 -18.21
N LYS A 284 11.41 17.78 -18.52
CA LYS A 284 10.13 17.66 -17.79
C LYS A 284 9.58 16.23 -17.77
N ASP A 285 9.72 15.52 -18.88
CA ASP A 285 9.13 14.20 -19.10
C ASP A 285 9.99 13.03 -18.62
N TYR A 286 11.16 13.28 -18.03
CA TYR A 286 11.97 12.22 -17.43
C TYR A 286 11.19 11.55 -16.29
N VAL A 287 11.08 10.23 -16.33
CA VAL A 287 10.48 9.44 -15.27
C VAL A 287 11.54 9.21 -14.19
N VAL A 288 11.25 9.68 -12.98
CA VAL A 288 12.18 9.59 -11.86
C VAL A 288 12.34 8.15 -11.41
N ASN A 289 13.59 7.70 -11.24
CA ASN A 289 13.89 6.37 -10.76
C ASN A 289 14.10 6.36 -9.24
N ASP A 290 13.90 5.20 -8.61
CA ASP A 290 14.17 5.04 -7.19
C ASP A 290 15.63 5.37 -6.85
N GLY A 291 15.80 6.18 -5.82
CA GLY A 291 17.09 6.61 -5.30
C GLY A 291 17.78 7.69 -6.13
N ASP A 292 17.17 8.22 -7.20
CA ASP A 292 17.77 9.31 -7.97
C ASP A 292 18.14 10.49 -7.05
N VAL A 293 19.38 10.96 -7.16
CA VAL A 293 19.84 12.18 -6.49
C VAL A 293 19.68 13.33 -7.47
N MET A 294 18.78 14.25 -7.14
CA MET A 294 18.28 15.25 -8.07
C MET A 294 18.54 16.68 -7.59
N HIS A 295 18.84 17.56 -8.56
CA HIS A 295 18.90 18.99 -8.36
C HIS A 295 18.07 19.72 -9.42
N PHE A 296 16.97 20.34 -8.99
CA PHE A 296 16.03 20.99 -9.89
C PHE A 296 16.44 22.43 -10.22
N LEU A 297 16.49 22.75 -11.51
CA LEU A 297 16.64 24.11 -12.00
C LEU A 297 15.27 24.64 -12.44
N PHE A 298 14.86 25.78 -11.88
CA PHE A 298 13.57 26.40 -12.11
C PHE A 298 13.73 27.92 -12.25
N ASN A 299 12.78 28.56 -12.90
CA ASN A 299 12.67 30.01 -12.94
C ASN A 299 11.60 30.46 -11.92
N VAL A 300 11.90 31.53 -11.20
CA VAL A 300 10.96 32.20 -10.27
C VAL A 300 10.20 33.30 -11.00
#